data_AF-A0A497TSR3-F1
#
_entry.id   AF-A0A497TSR3-F1
#
_cell.length_a   1.000
_cell.length_b   1.000
_cell.length_c   1.000
_cell.angle_alpha   90.00
_cell.angle_beta   90.00
_cell.angle_gamma   90.00
#
_symmetry.space_group_name_H-M   'P 1'
#
loop_
_entity.id
_entity.type
_entity.pdbx_description
1 polymer ?
#
loop_
_entity_poly.entity_id
_entity_poly.type
_entity_poly.pdbx_seq_one_letter_code
_entity_poly.pdbx_strand_id
1 'polypeptide(L)'
;MGSTSKYDDAIALDGWIRRRLRMCYWKQWRRPRRRIRALTNLGVNKRDAIRLGLSRKSYWRLSKTLATNSGLSNAHSEEIGLISLRTLWCGARFIIRLRPDRHLMWT
;
A
#
# COMPACT_ATOMS: atom_id res chain seq x y z
N MET A 1 -1.74 2.40 29.86
CA MET A 1 -1.28 2.27 28.46
C MET A 1 -2.46 1.80 27.65
N GLY A 2 -2.96 2.67 26.76
CA GLY A 2 -4.29 2.55 26.16
C GLY A 2 -4.45 1.31 25.29
N SER A 3 -5.63 0.70 25.34
CA SER A 3 -6.03 -0.39 24.48
C SER A 3 -5.94 0.05 23.02
N THR A 4 -4.92 -0.41 22.28
CA THR A 4 -4.89 -0.26 20.81
C THR A 4 -6.14 -0.95 20.28
N SER A 5 -7.00 -0.17 19.61
CA SER A 5 -8.17 -0.75 18.95
C SER A 5 -7.68 -1.72 17.89
N LYS A 6 -8.26 -2.92 17.78
CA LYS A 6 -7.90 -3.89 16.73
C LYS A 6 -7.95 -3.29 15.32
N TYR A 7 -8.71 -2.22 15.16
CA TYR A 7 -8.74 -1.40 13.97
C TYR A 7 -7.42 -0.68 13.67
N ASP A 8 -6.80 -0.05 14.67
CA ASP A 8 -5.56 0.71 14.51
C ASP A 8 -4.40 -0.21 14.12
N ASP A 9 -4.35 -1.41 14.70
CA ASP A 9 -3.39 -2.45 14.34
C ASP A 9 -3.56 -2.88 12.88
N ALA A 10 -4.80 -3.05 12.42
CA ALA A 10 -5.12 -3.38 11.03
C ALA A 10 -4.66 -2.27 10.05
N ILE A 11 -4.86 -1.01 10.40
CA ILE A 11 -4.39 0.13 9.59
C ILE A 11 -2.86 0.20 9.55
N ALA A 12 -2.19 -0.03 10.68
CA ALA A 12 -0.74 -0.07 10.75
C ALA A 12 -0.16 -1.19 9.87
N LEU A 13 -0.78 -2.37 9.92
CA LEU A 13 -0.41 -3.52 9.09
C LEU A 13 -0.58 -3.23 7.59
N ASP A 14 -1.70 -2.63 7.19
CA ASP A 14 -1.96 -2.23 5.81
C ASP A 14 -0.89 -1.25 5.29
N GLY A 15 -0.54 -0.25 6.09
CA GLY A 15 0.55 0.68 5.78
C GLY A 15 1.91 -0.03 5.61
N TRP A 16 2.18 -1.04 6.45
CA TRP A 16 3.39 -1.86 6.35
C TRP A 16 3.42 -2.71 5.07
N ILE A 17 2.30 -3.35 4.71
CA ILE A 17 2.16 -4.16 3.49
C ILE A 17 2.39 -3.30 2.25
N ARG A 18 1.75 -2.12 2.15
CA ARG A 18 1.94 -1.20 1.02
C ARG A 18 3.38 -0.75 0.89
N ARG A 19 4.07 -0.47 2.00
CA ARG A 19 5.49 -0.13 1.98
C ARG A 19 6.35 -1.30 1.51
N ARG A 20 5.98 -2.53 1.88
CA ARG A 20 6.68 -3.74 1.46
C ARG A 20 6.51 -3.99 -0.04
N LEU A 21 5.30 -3.81 -0.58
CA LEU A 21 5.03 -3.88 -2.01
C LEU A 21 5.85 -2.84 -2.80
N ARG A 22 5.90 -1.58 -2.34
CA ARG A 22 6.78 -0.55 -2.92
C ARG A 22 8.24 -1.01 -2.96
N MET A 23 8.73 -1.64 -1.90
CA MET A 23 10.09 -2.17 -1.86
C MET A 23 10.29 -3.33 -2.86
N CYS A 24 9.27 -4.16 -3.10
CA CYS A 24 9.31 -5.20 -4.14
C CYS A 24 9.43 -4.59 -5.55
N TYR A 25 8.69 -3.52 -5.86
CA TYR A 25 8.87 -2.78 -7.12
C TYR A 25 10.30 -2.26 -7.28
N TRP A 26 10.87 -1.68 -6.23
CA TRP A 26 12.27 -1.23 -6.24
C TRP A 26 13.27 -2.36 -6.52
N LYS A 27 13.03 -3.58 -6.00
CA LYS A 27 13.82 -4.77 -6.32
C LYS A 27 13.63 -5.20 -7.78
N GLN A 28 12.40 -5.17 -8.29
CA GLN A 28 12.08 -5.49 -9.68
C GLN A 28 12.78 -4.52 -10.65
N TRP A 29 12.88 -3.24 -10.29
CA TRP A 29 13.58 -2.20 -11.05
C TRP A 29 15.09 -2.23 -10.77
N ARG A 30 15.74 -3.36 -11.08
CA ARG A 30 17.16 -3.61 -10.78
C ARG A 30 18.13 -2.57 -11.36
N ARG A 31 17.83 -2.02 -12.55
CA ARG A 31 18.73 -1.09 -13.28
C ARG A 31 18.31 0.38 -13.08
N PRO A 32 19.25 1.33 -12.92
CA PRO A 32 18.94 2.76 -12.77
C PRO A 32 18.06 3.32 -13.90
N ARG A 33 18.37 3.00 -15.16
CA ARG A 33 17.55 3.41 -16.31
C ARG A 33 16.10 2.92 -16.20
N ARG A 34 15.88 1.70 -15.70
CA ARG A 34 14.54 1.13 -15.50
C ARG A 34 13.79 1.83 -14.37
N ARG A 35 14.45 2.15 -13.26
CA ARG A 35 13.87 2.92 -12.14
C ARG A 35 13.37 4.28 -12.61
N ILE A 36 14.22 5.01 -13.34
CA ILE A 36 13.89 6.34 -13.84
C ILE A 36 12.69 6.27 -14.77
N ARG A 37 12.69 5.33 -15.73
CA ARG A 37 11.58 5.13 -16.67
C ARG A 37 10.28 4.75 -15.97
N ALA A 38 10.33 3.82 -15.03
CA ALA A 38 9.16 3.40 -14.27
C ALA A 38 8.57 4.54 -13.45
N LEU A 39 9.41 5.29 -12.71
CA LEU A 39 8.96 6.44 -11.93
C LEU A 39 8.38 7.54 -12.81
N THR A 40 8.98 7.80 -13.96
CA THR A 40 8.46 8.80 -14.92
C THR A 40 7.11 8.36 -15.48
N ASN A 41 6.95 7.08 -15.81
CA ASN A 41 5.67 6.52 -16.29
C ASN A 41 4.59 6.57 -15.21
N LEU A 42 4.96 6.49 -13.94
CA LEU A 42 4.06 6.64 -12.79
C LEU A 42 3.77 8.12 -12.45
N GLY A 43 4.16 9.07 -13.32
CA GLY A 43 3.86 10.50 -13.15
C GLY A 43 4.79 11.25 -12.19
N VAL A 44 5.88 10.63 -11.73
CA VAL A 44 6.89 11.33 -10.90
C VAL A 44 7.67 12.31 -11.75
N ASN A 45 7.91 13.52 -11.23
CA ASN A 45 8.74 14.53 -11.90
C ASN A 45 10.09 13.94 -12.32
N LYS A 46 10.48 14.15 -13.58
CA LYS A 46 11.71 13.61 -14.18
C LYS A 46 12.96 13.89 -13.34
N ARG A 47 13.09 15.08 -12.75
CA ARG A 47 14.24 15.44 -11.90
C ARG A 47 14.31 14.55 -10.66
N ASP A 48 13.18 14.32 -10.00
CA ASP A 48 13.12 13.47 -8.81
C ASP A 48 13.26 12.00 -9.15
N ALA A 49 12.69 11.55 -10.27
CA ALA A 49 12.89 10.21 -10.80
C ALA A 49 14.39 9.90 -11.05
N ILE A 50 15.14 10.85 -11.62
CA ILE A 50 16.60 10.73 -11.82
C ILE A 50 17.33 10.65 -10.47
N ARG A 51 17.05 11.57 -9.54
CA ARG A 51 17.68 11.58 -8.21
C ARG A 51 17.45 10.30 -7.43
N LEU A 52 16.22 9.78 -7.44
CA LEU A 52 15.90 8.52 -6.76
C LEU A 52 16.46 7.30 -7.50
N GLY A 53 16.38 7.27 -8.83
CA GLY A 53 16.83 6.14 -9.64
C GLY A 53 18.33 5.87 -9.54
N LEU A 54 19.13 6.93 -9.39
CA LEU A 54 20.58 6.89 -9.19
C LEU A 54 21.00 6.76 -7.71
N SER A 55 20.05 6.81 -6.78
CA SER A 55 20.37 6.77 -5.35
C SER A 55 21.00 5.43 -4.95
N ARG A 56 22.05 5.49 -4.13
CA ARG A 56 22.68 4.32 -3.48
C ARG A 56 21.96 3.87 -2.19
N LYS A 57 20.85 4.52 -1.83
CA LYS A 57 20.07 4.19 -0.63
C LYS A 57 19.41 2.81 -0.78
N SER A 58 19.22 2.12 0.34
CA SER A 58 18.54 0.83 0.36
C SER A 58 17.10 0.93 -0.13
N TYR A 59 16.57 -0.15 -0.71
CA TYR A 59 15.21 -0.19 -1.24
C TYR A 59 14.14 0.09 -0.17
N TRP A 60 14.40 -0.30 1.09
CA TRP A 60 13.51 0.02 2.20
C TRP A 60 13.50 1.52 2.56
N ARG A 61 14.62 2.21 2.37
CA ARG A 61 14.69 3.67 2.56
C ARG A 61 14.02 4.39 1.40
N LEU A 62 14.21 3.91 0.17
CA LEU A 62 13.57 4.44 -1.03
C LEU A 62 12.07 4.14 -1.09
N SER A 63 11.57 3.10 -0.43
CA SER A 63 10.13 2.84 -0.40
C SER A 63 9.34 3.90 0.38
N LYS A 64 9.98 4.65 1.28
CA LYS A 64 9.33 5.69 2.13
C LYS A 64 9.43 7.11 1.56
N THR A 65 10.16 7.33 0.47
CA THR A 65 10.36 8.68 -0.09
C THR A 65 9.07 9.22 -0.71
N LEU A 66 8.89 10.55 -0.66
CA LEU A 66 7.74 11.25 -1.24
C LEU A 66 7.53 10.87 -2.71
N ALA A 67 8.56 10.98 -3.54
CA ALA A 67 8.48 10.62 -4.96
C ALA A 67 8.02 9.17 -5.21
N THR A 68 8.44 8.21 -4.37
CA THR A 68 7.95 6.82 -4.47
C THR A 68 6.49 6.72 -4.06
N ASN A 69 6.07 7.43 -3.01
CA ASN A 69 4.67 7.45 -2.58
C ASN A 69 3.77 8.15 -3.59
N SER A 70 4.28 9.17 -4.30
CA SER A 70 3.56 9.87 -5.36
C SER A 70 3.32 8.96 -6.56
N GLY A 71 4.34 8.21 -6.99
CA GLY A 71 4.21 7.30 -8.14
C GLY A 71 3.49 5.99 -7.80
N LEU A 72 3.87 5.33 -6.69
CA LEU A 72 3.22 4.12 -6.18
C LEU A 72 2.21 4.52 -5.09
N SER A 73 1.23 5.33 -5.50
CA SER A 73 0.18 5.86 -4.64
C SER A 73 -0.83 4.79 -4.24
N ASN A 74 -1.73 5.12 -3.31
CA ASN A 74 -2.84 4.24 -2.97
C ASN A 74 -3.77 4.02 -4.17
N ALA A 75 -3.98 5.03 -5.02
CA ALA A 75 -4.75 4.90 -6.25
C ALA A 75 -4.11 3.88 -7.20
N HIS A 76 -2.79 3.93 -7.38
CA HIS A 76 -2.08 2.92 -8.16
C HIS A 76 -2.20 1.51 -7.54
N SER A 77 -2.24 1.43 -6.21
CA SER A 77 -2.46 0.15 -5.52
C SER A 77 -3.87 -0.39 -5.76
N GLU A 78 -4.87 0.48 -5.86
CA GLU A 78 -6.24 0.09 -6.19
C GLU A 78 -6.37 -0.35 -7.66
N GLU A 79 -5.68 0.31 -8.60
CA GLU A 79 -5.62 -0.07 -10.01
C GLU A 79 -5.06 -1.50 -10.22
N ILE A 80 -4.03 -1.88 -9.44
CA ILE A 80 -3.49 -3.25 -9.47
C ILE A 80 -4.36 -4.27 -8.71
N GLY A 81 -5.50 -3.84 -8.15
CA GLY A 81 -6.44 -4.69 -7.42
C GLY A 81 -6.14 -4.89 -5.93
N LEU A 82 -5.23 -4.12 -5.33
CA LEU A 82 -4.94 -4.21 -3.90
C LEU A 82 -6.03 -3.49 -3.09
N ILE A 83 -6.95 -4.27 -2.54
CA ILE A 83 -8.02 -3.74 -1.67
C ILE A 83 -7.42 -3.30 -0.33
N SER A 84 -7.73 -2.07 0.06
CA SER A 84 -7.36 -1.50 1.36
C SER A 84 -7.95 -2.32 2.52
N LEU A 85 -7.16 -2.65 3.53
CA LEU A 85 -7.63 -3.38 4.71
C LEU A 85 -8.73 -2.62 5.46
N ARG A 86 -8.70 -1.28 5.39
CA ARG A 86 -9.78 -0.40 5.88
C ARG A 86 -11.11 -0.70 5.21
N THR A 87 -11.09 -0.81 3.89
CA THR A 87 -12.30 -1.05 3.07
C THR A 87 -12.88 -2.42 3.42
N LEU A 88 -12.03 -3.43 3.53
CA LEU A 88 -12.42 -4.77 3.96
C LEU A 88 -13.01 -4.78 5.37
N TRP A 89 -12.40 -4.06 6.32
CA TRP A 89 -12.87 -3.99 7.70
C TRP A 89 -14.26 -3.34 7.80
N CYS A 90 -14.49 -2.24 7.08
CA CYS A 90 -15.80 -1.61 7.02
C CYS A 90 -16.84 -2.56 6.43
N GLY A 91 -16.53 -3.21 5.30
CA GLY A 91 -17.44 -4.16 4.65
C GLY A 91 -17.79 -5.37 5.53
N ALA A 92 -16.77 -5.99 6.15
CA ALA A 92 -16.97 -7.10 7.07
C ALA A 92 -17.83 -6.72 8.27
N ARG A 93 -17.62 -5.52 8.83
CA ARG A 93 -18.44 -5.02 9.95
C ARG A 93 -19.89 -4.79 9.54
N PHE A 94 -20.15 -4.28 8.33
CA PHE A 94 -21.51 -4.16 7.80
C PHE A 94 -22.19 -5.53 7.65
N ILE A 95 -21.48 -6.53 7.11
CA ILE A 95 -22.02 -7.88 6.95
C ILE A 95 -22.33 -8.54 8.30
N ILE A 96 -21.42 -8.41 9.28
CA ILE A 96 -21.63 -8.97 10.63
C ILE A 96 -22.80 -8.27 11.33
N ARG A 97 -22.94 -6.96 11.16
CA ARG A 97 -24.04 -6.17 11.73
C ARG A 97 -25.40 -6.53 11.14
N LEU A 98 -25.44 -6.96 9.88
CA LEU A 98 -26.66 -7.23 9.12
C LEU A 98 -27.07 -8.71 9.08
N ARG A 99 -26.31 -9.64 9.69
CA ARG A 99 -26.80 -11.02 9.91
C ARG A 99 -27.83 -10.99 11.04
N PRO A 100 -29.13 -11.29 10.79
CA PRO A 100 -30.00 -11.68 11.88
C PRO A 100 -29.48 -12.99 12.46
N ASP A 101 -29.61 -13.16 13.78
CA ASP A 101 -29.16 -14.33 14.49
C ASP A 101 -29.64 -15.61 13.78
N ARG A 102 -28.69 -16.46 13.35
CA ARG A 102 -28.97 -17.76 12.72
C ARG A 102 -29.57 -18.79 13.70
N HIS A 103 -30.15 -18.33 14.80
CA HIS A 103 -30.84 -19.15 15.79
C HIS A 103 -32.30 -19.48 15.40
N LEU A 104 -32.84 -18.90 14.32
CA LEU A 104 -34.23 -19.11 13.87
C LEU A 104 -34.33 -19.87 12.53
N MET A 105 -33.49 -20.88 12.29
CA MET A 105 -33.59 -21.75 11.09
C MET A 105 -33.83 -23.23 11.40
N TRP A 106 -34.02 -23.58 12.68
CA TRP A 106 -34.31 -24.97 13.14
C TRP A 106 -35.38 -25.01 14.24
N THR A 107 -36.32 -24.06 14.19
CA THR A 107 -37.58 -24.06 14.96
C THR A 107 -38.70 -23.81 13.98
#